data_AF-A0A426VYG0-F1
#
_entry.id   AF-A0A426VYG0-F1
#
_cell.length_a   1.000
_cell.length_b   1.000
_cell.length_c   1.000
_cell.angle_alpha   90.00
_cell.angle_beta   90.00
_cell.angle_gamma   90.00
#
_symmetry.space_group_name_H-M   'P 1'
#
loop_
_entity.id
_entity.type
_entity.pdbx_description
1 polymer ?
#
loop_
_entity_poly.entity_id
_entity_poly.type
_entity_poly.pdbx_seq_one_letter_code
_entity_poly.pdbx_strand_id
1 'polypeptide(L)'
;MNEENDYLRVFRGSFTSALRWHHLDSLWEVLRMDAGGGWYIYAVGEQPPSGVVDADGFNRFISEIDELLRKEHDEDYCGIVYADDLTTPSFVKIYDPNNLGVSCGYSDNPPLPGWVMSKIQPVDLPSTQVLPGNRKRWWRNLFGA
;
A
#
# COMPACT_ATOMS: atom_id res chain seq x y z
N MET A 1 -10.26 23.50 -2.82
CA MET A 1 -9.47 22.32 -3.23
C MET A 1 -10.12 21.16 -2.49
N ASN A 2 -10.77 20.23 -3.19
CA ASN A 2 -11.52 19.14 -2.55
C ASN A 2 -10.54 18.03 -2.15
N GLU A 3 -10.77 17.35 -1.02
CA GLU A 3 -9.92 16.27 -0.49
C GLU A 3 -9.66 15.15 -1.53
N GLU A 4 -10.65 14.85 -2.38
CA GLU A 4 -10.51 13.94 -3.52
C GLU A 4 -9.43 14.37 -4.51
N ASN A 5 -9.38 15.65 -4.85
CA ASN A 5 -8.37 16.19 -5.75
C ASN A 5 -6.98 16.17 -5.10
N ASP A 6 -6.89 16.34 -3.78
CA ASP A 6 -5.61 16.30 -3.07
C ASP A 6 -5.05 14.87 -2.97
N TYR A 7 -5.88 13.89 -2.62
CA TYR A 7 -5.46 12.49 -2.61
C TYR A 7 -5.02 12.04 -4.00
N LEU A 8 -5.81 12.31 -5.05
CA LEU A 8 -5.46 11.92 -6.42
C LEU A 8 -4.20 12.62 -6.93
N ARG A 9 -3.96 13.87 -6.51
CA ARG A 9 -2.72 14.61 -6.84
C ARG A 9 -1.50 13.94 -6.22
N VAL A 10 -1.55 13.61 -4.93
CA VAL A 10 -0.44 12.91 -4.24
C VAL A 10 -0.25 11.51 -4.81
N PHE A 11 -1.35 10.79 -5.04
CA PHE A 11 -1.32 9.45 -5.64
C PHE A 11 -0.67 9.45 -7.02
N ARG A 12 -0.82 10.50 -7.83
CA ARG A 12 -0.17 10.65 -9.15
C ARG A 12 1.23 11.27 -9.08
N GLY A 13 1.71 11.59 -7.88
CA GLY A 13 3.03 12.16 -7.65
C GLY A 13 4.17 11.18 -7.89
N SER A 14 5.39 11.62 -7.62
CA SER A 14 6.60 10.81 -7.69
C SER A 14 6.75 9.93 -6.45
N PHE A 15 7.22 8.70 -6.66
CA PHE A 15 7.50 7.75 -5.59
C PHE A 15 8.85 7.09 -5.81
N THR A 16 9.51 6.75 -4.71
CA THR A 16 10.77 6.03 -4.67
C THR A 16 10.52 4.59 -4.27
N SER A 17 11.06 3.65 -5.05
CA SER A 17 10.96 2.21 -4.74
C SER A 17 11.87 1.82 -3.59
N ALA A 18 11.34 1.06 -2.63
CA ALA A 18 12.14 0.22 -1.75
C ALA A 18 12.70 -0.97 -2.56
N LEU A 19 13.70 -0.68 -3.40
CA LEU A 19 14.13 -1.61 -4.46
C LEU A 19 14.60 -2.96 -3.92
N ARG A 20 15.43 -2.96 -2.87
CA ARG A 20 16.00 -4.15 -2.25
C ARG A 20 15.33 -4.43 -0.91
N TRP A 21 15.34 -5.68 -0.46
CA TRP A 21 14.72 -6.10 0.80
C TRP A 21 15.17 -5.28 2.02
N HIS A 22 16.46 -4.95 2.16
CA HIS A 22 16.92 -4.07 3.24
C HIS A 22 16.40 -2.62 3.19
N HIS A 23 16.02 -2.11 2.02
CA HIS A 23 15.36 -0.81 1.91
C HIS A 23 13.92 -0.92 2.42
N LEU A 24 13.27 -2.05 2.17
CA LEU A 24 11.95 -2.34 2.73
C LEU A 24 12.04 -2.44 4.26
N ASP A 25 13.04 -3.13 4.80
CA ASP A 25 13.30 -3.21 6.24
C ASP A 25 13.43 -1.81 6.86
N SER A 26 14.26 -0.95 6.25
CA SER A 26 14.47 0.43 6.70
C SER A 26 13.18 1.26 6.65
N LEU A 27 12.39 1.10 5.58
CA LEU A 27 11.11 1.78 5.44
C LEU A 27 10.11 1.32 6.52
N TRP A 28 10.05 0.02 6.81
CA TRP A 28 9.21 -0.52 7.89
C TRP A 28 9.61 0.02 9.25
N GLU A 29 10.90 0.12 9.56
CA GLU A 29 11.36 0.71 10.83
C GLU A 29 10.86 2.15 11.01
N VAL A 30 11.03 2.99 9.97
CA VAL A 30 10.56 4.38 9.98
C VAL A 30 9.04 4.45 10.18
N LEU A 31 8.27 3.63 9.46
CA LEU A 31 6.82 3.61 9.58
C LEU A 31 6.34 3.13 10.95
N ARG A 32 7.00 2.13 11.55
CA ARG A 32 6.67 1.63 12.89
C ARG A 32 6.96 2.67 13.97
N MET A 33 8.02 3.47 13.82
CA MET A 33 8.28 4.60 14.72
C MET A 33 7.15 5.65 14.69
N ASP A 34 6.43 5.75 13.58
CA ASP A 34 5.31 6.67 13.37
C ASP A 34 3.95 5.94 13.27
N ALA A 35 3.82 4.75 13.89
CA ALA A 35 2.62 3.92 13.79
C ALA A 35 1.34 4.63 14.26
N GLY A 36 1.45 5.54 15.24
CA GLY A 36 0.35 6.34 15.75
C GLY A 36 0.10 7.66 15.00
N GLY A 37 0.82 7.95 13.92
CA GLY A 37 0.79 9.27 13.27
C GLY A 37 -0.45 9.55 12.40
N GLY A 38 -1.55 8.82 12.56
CA GLY A 38 -2.78 9.02 11.77
C GLY A 38 -2.70 8.44 10.36
N TRP A 39 -2.53 7.12 10.27
CA TRP A 39 -2.47 6.39 9.00
C TRP A 39 -3.83 5.82 8.59
N TYR A 40 -4.22 6.02 7.34
CA TYR A 40 -5.25 5.23 6.68
C TYR A 40 -4.58 4.05 5.97
N ILE A 41 -5.20 2.87 6.04
CA ILE A 41 -4.78 1.69 5.28
C ILE A 41 -5.94 1.27 4.38
N TYR A 42 -5.70 1.28 3.08
CA TYR A 42 -6.70 1.06 2.06
C TYR A 42 -6.32 -0.13 1.18
N ALA A 43 -7.18 -1.15 1.14
CA ALA A 43 -7.13 -2.20 0.12
C ALA A 43 -7.90 -1.75 -1.12
N VAL A 44 -7.18 -1.56 -2.23
CA VAL A 44 -7.76 -0.99 -3.45
C VAL A 44 -8.81 -1.93 -4.03
N GLY A 45 -10.01 -1.41 -4.30
CA GLY A 45 -11.18 -2.18 -4.74
C GLY A 45 -12.13 -2.58 -3.61
N GLU A 46 -11.80 -2.29 -2.35
CA GLU A 46 -12.76 -2.25 -1.24
C GLU A 46 -13.27 -0.82 -1.02
N GLN A 47 -14.20 -0.60 -0.09
CA GLN A 47 -14.61 0.75 0.30
C GLN A 47 -13.45 1.46 1.02
N PRO A 48 -13.10 2.71 0.65
CA PRO A 48 -12.07 3.47 1.37
C PRO A 48 -12.40 3.63 2.85
N PRO A 49 -11.42 3.47 3.76
CA PRO A 49 -11.63 3.67 5.19
C PRO A 49 -12.04 5.11 5.50
N SER A 50 -12.98 5.27 6.44
CA SER A 50 -13.42 6.58 6.95
C SER A 50 -12.57 7.09 8.12
N GLY A 51 -11.73 6.24 8.71
CA GLY A 51 -10.90 6.56 9.87
C GLY A 51 -9.49 6.00 9.75
N VAL A 52 -8.58 6.60 10.51
CA VAL A 52 -7.22 6.10 10.67
C VAL A 52 -7.21 4.83 11.51
N VAL A 53 -6.22 3.97 11.27
CA VAL A 53 -5.91 2.85 12.16
C VAL A 53 -5.16 3.36 13.39
N ASP A 54 -5.28 2.64 14.50
CA ASP A 54 -4.44 2.86 15.67
C ASP A 54 -3.04 2.24 15.47
N ALA A 55 -2.13 2.52 16.41
CA ALA A 55 -0.74 2.07 16.32
C ALA A 55 -0.63 0.53 16.31
N ASP A 56 -1.49 -0.17 17.04
CA ASP A 56 -1.48 -1.64 17.10
C ASP A 56 -1.97 -2.24 15.79
N GLY A 57 -3.07 -1.73 15.24
CA GLY A 57 -3.59 -2.13 13.93
C GLY A 57 -2.60 -1.85 12.80
N PHE A 58 -1.93 -0.70 12.84
CA PHE A 58 -0.87 -0.36 11.89
C PHE A 58 0.32 -1.32 11.97
N ASN A 59 0.83 -1.57 13.18
CA ASN A 59 1.94 -2.51 13.39
C ASN A 59 1.61 -3.94 12.97
N ARG A 60 0.37 -4.39 13.24
CA ARG A 60 -0.14 -5.68 12.79
C ARG A 60 -0.18 -5.76 11.27
N PHE A 61 -0.68 -4.72 10.60
CA PHE A 61 -0.68 -4.67 9.14
C PHE A 61 0.73 -4.76 8.57
N ILE A 62 1.70 -3.98 9.08
CA ILE A 62 3.08 -4.06 8.58
C ILE A 62 3.65 -5.47 8.71
N SER A 63 3.45 -6.15 9.85
CA SER A 63 3.96 -7.51 10.02
C SER A 63 3.34 -8.49 9.01
N GLU A 64 2.03 -8.41 8.82
CA GLU A 64 1.28 -9.33 7.97
C GLU A 64 1.56 -9.08 6.48
N ILE A 65 1.69 -7.81 6.07
CA ILE A 65 2.04 -7.49 4.68
C ILE A 65 3.50 -7.84 4.39
N ASP A 66 4.43 -7.64 5.33
CA ASP A 66 5.84 -8.05 5.14
C ASP A 66 5.95 -9.57 4.93
N GLU A 67 5.29 -10.36 5.77
CA GLU A 67 5.24 -11.82 5.62
C GLU A 67 4.64 -12.24 4.27
N LEU A 68 3.54 -11.59 3.84
CA LEU A 68 2.91 -11.84 2.55
C LEU A 68 3.87 -11.55 1.40
N LEU A 69 4.50 -10.37 1.38
CA LEU A 69 5.39 -9.96 0.30
C LEU A 69 6.61 -10.88 0.20
N ARG A 70 7.24 -11.23 1.34
CA ARG A 70 8.42 -12.12 1.35
C ARG A 70 8.11 -13.54 0.94
N LYS A 71 6.90 -14.01 1.24
CA LYS A 71 6.48 -15.37 0.88
C LYS A 71 6.08 -15.49 -0.58
N GLU A 72 5.47 -14.44 -1.14
CA GLU A 72 4.80 -14.51 -2.43
C GLU A 72 5.52 -13.74 -3.55
N HIS A 73 6.54 -12.95 -3.24
CA HIS A 73 7.41 -12.33 -4.24
C HIS A 73 8.67 -13.18 -4.44
N ASP A 74 8.65 -14.04 -5.46
CA ASP A 74 9.74 -14.95 -5.82
C ASP A 74 10.86 -14.23 -6.62
N GLU A 75 11.33 -13.10 -6.09
CA GLU A 75 12.44 -12.30 -6.64
C GLU A 75 13.49 -12.02 -5.56
N ASP A 76 14.75 -11.83 -5.96
CA ASP A 76 15.85 -11.53 -5.04
C ASP A 76 15.88 -10.06 -4.57
N TYR A 77 14.93 -9.26 -5.05
CA TYR A 77 14.70 -7.86 -4.70
C TYR A 77 13.23 -7.61 -4.32
N CYS A 78 12.92 -6.45 -3.73
CA CYS A 78 11.55 -6.10 -3.36
C CYS A 78 10.83 -5.40 -4.52
N GLY A 79 11.24 -4.20 -4.94
CA GLY A 79 10.76 -3.55 -6.18
C GLY A 79 9.25 -3.25 -6.31
N ILE A 80 8.44 -3.62 -5.32
CA ILE A 80 6.97 -3.58 -5.34
C ILE A 80 6.36 -2.71 -4.24
N VAL A 81 7.21 -2.11 -3.40
CA VAL A 81 6.80 -1.12 -2.40
C VAL A 81 7.44 0.22 -2.74
N TYR A 82 6.62 1.26 -2.71
CA TYR A 82 6.98 2.61 -3.14
C TYR A 82 6.50 3.61 -2.10
N ALA A 83 7.36 4.54 -1.68
CA ALA A 83 6.97 5.66 -0.81
C ALA A 83 7.24 7.00 -1.50
N ASP A 84 6.49 8.03 -1.14
CA ASP A 84 6.77 9.41 -1.58
C ASP A 84 8.16 9.86 -1.09
N ASP A 85 8.51 9.50 0.14
CA ASP A 85 9.86 9.61 0.72
C ASP A 85 10.16 8.36 1.57
N LEU A 86 11.35 7.77 1.43
CA LEU A 86 11.71 6.54 2.18
C LEU A 86 12.10 6.81 3.65
N THR A 87 12.39 8.05 4.00
CA THR A 87 12.87 8.49 5.31
C THR A 87 11.80 9.22 6.12
N THR A 88 10.89 9.91 5.45
CA THR A 88 9.73 10.59 6.06
C THR A 88 8.46 10.31 5.25
N PRO A 89 8.01 9.04 5.17
CA PRO A 89 6.90 8.67 4.32
C PRO A 89 5.59 9.32 4.80
N SER A 90 4.81 9.83 3.85
CA SER A 90 3.42 10.23 4.07
C SER A 90 2.43 9.46 3.19
N PHE A 91 2.95 8.76 2.19
CA PHE A 91 2.19 7.95 1.26
C PHE A 91 3.02 6.74 0.80
N VAL A 92 2.46 5.55 0.94
CA VAL A 92 3.09 4.29 0.54
C VAL A 92 2.15 3.48 -0.32
N LYS A 93 2.65 2.96 -1.43
CA LYS A 93 1.96 2.06 -2.36
C LYS A 93 2.61 0.70 -2.30
N ILE A 94 1.79 -0.34 -2.18
CA ILE A 94 2.22 -1.73 -2.11
C ILE A 94 1.52 -2.49 -3.24
N TYR A 95 2.31 -3.02 -4.17
CA TYR A 95 1.84 -3.81 -5.29
C TYR A 95 1.77 -5.29 -4.90
N ASP A 96 0.68 -5.97 -5.28
CA ASP A 96 0.51 -7.39 -5.03
C ASP A 96 1.44 -8.21 -5.97
N PRO A 97 2.34 -9.06 -5.45
CA PRO A 97 3.20 -9.92 -6.26
C PRO A 97 2.46 -10.74 -7.31
N ASN A 98 1.24 -11.17 -6.99
CA ASN A 98 0.42 -12.01 -7.89
C ASN A 98 -0.30 -11.20 -8.99
N ASN A 99 -0.13 -9.87 -9.01
CA ASN A 99 -0.79 -8.99 -9.98
C ASN A 99 0.21 -8.15 -10.79
N LEU A 100 1.51 -8.48 -10.75
CA LEU A 100 2.56 -7.77 -11.49
C LEU A 100 2.53 -8.06 -13.00
N GLY A 101 2.10 -9.26 -13.40
CA GLY A 101 2.17 -9.78 -14.77
C GLY A 101 1.18 -9.20 -15.79
N VAL A 102 0.30 -8.26 -15.40
CA VAL A 102 -0.67 -7.63 -16.31
C VAL A 102 -0.19 -6.30 -16.92
N SER A 103 1.05 -5.86 -16.64
CA SER A 103 1.54 -4.55 -17.10
C SER A 103 3.01 -4.54 -17.56
N CYS A 104 3.43 -5.51 -18.38
CA CYS A 104 4.64 -5.36 -19.21
C CYS A 104 4.37 -4.61 -20.54
N GLY A 105 3.49 -3.60 -20.49
CA GLY A 105 3.22 -2.71 -21.61
C GLY A 105 3.09 -1.29 -21.07
N TYR A 106 3.81 -0.35 -21.68
CA TYR A 106 3.60 1.08 -21.51
C TYR A 106 2.12 1.39 -21.80
N SER A 107 1.30 1.51 -20.76
CA SER A 107 -0.12 1.85 -20.84
C SER A 107 -0.39 3.19 -20.18
N ASP A 108 -1.31 3.97 -20.77
CA ASP A 108 -1.80 5.24 -20.21
C ASP A 108 -2.49 5.08 -18.85
N ASN A 109 -2.81 3.84 -18.45
CA ASN A 109 -3.27 3.46 -17.12
C ASN A 109 -2.23 2.55 -16.46
N PRO A 110 -1.40 3.07 -15.53
CA PRO A 110 -0.49 2.24 -14.76
C PRO A 110 -1.28 1.27 -13.87
N PRO A 111 -0.71 0.10 -13.51
CA PRO A 111 -1.35 -0.81 -12.57
C PRO A 111 -1.63 -0.08 -11.25
N LEU A 112 -2.81 -0.33 -10.68
CA LEU A 112 -3.12 0.13 -9.33
C LEU A 112 -2.36 -0.71 -8.30
N PRO A 113 -1.93 -0.12 -7.18
CA PRO A 113 -1.39 -0.89 -6.07
C PRO A 113 -2.49 -1.77 -5.47
N GLY A 114 -2.11 -2.88 -4.82
CA GLY A 114 -3.06 -3.69 -4.04
C GLY A 114 -3.46 -3.00 -2.74
N TRP A 115 -2.50 -2.31 -2.12
CA TRP A 115 -2.71 -1.58 -0.88
C TRP A 115 -2.03 -0.21 -0.88
N VAL A 116 -2.64 0.72 -0.14
CA VAL A 116 -2.10 2.05 0.11
C VAL A 116 -2.07 2.31 1.62
N MET A 117 -0.98 2.90 2.10
CA MET A 117 -0.94 3.58 3.40
C MET A 117 -0.79 5.07 3.16
N SER A 118 -1.63 5.89 3.76
CA SER A 118 -1.60 7.34 3.54
C SER A 118 -1.95 8.13 4.80
N LYS A 119 -1.35 9.31 4.97
CA LYS A 119 -1.76 10.29 5.98
C LYS A 119 -3.01 11.07 5.59
N ILE A 120 -3.31 11.10 4.30
CA ILE A 120 -4.50 11.74 3.73
C ILE A 120 -5.58 10.67 3.57
N GLN A 121 -6.84 11.03 3.84
CA GLN A 121 -7.96 10.12 3.67
C GLN A 121 -8.02 9.63 2.21
N PRO A 122 -8.07 8.31 1.99
CA PRO A 122 -8.19 7.75 0.65
C PRO A 122 -9.57 8.00 0.07
N VAL A 123 -9.59 8.24 -1.23
CA VAL A 123 -10.82 8.24 -2.03
C VAL A 123 -10.91 6.96 -2.83
N ASP A 124 -12.13 6.66 -3.30
CA ASP A 124 -12.35 5.49 -4.12
C ASP A 124 -11.54 5.59 -5.40
N LEU A 125 -10.73 4.56 -5.64
CA LEU A 125 -9.92 4.44 -6.83
C LEU A 125 -10.65 3.45 -7.71
N PRO A 126 -11.27 3.90 -8.83
CA PRO A 126 -12.07 3.03 -9.68
C PRO A 126 -11.17 1.94 -10.23
N SER A 127 -11.25 0.77 -9.59
CA SER A 127 -10.48 -0.41 -9.94
C SER A 127 -11.39 -1.36 -10.68
N THR A 128 -10.98 -1.77 -11.88
CA THR A 128 -11.59 -2.91 -12.57
C THR A 128 -11.07 -4.24 -12.00
N GLN A 129 -10.09 -4.20 -11.09
CA GLN A 129 -9.50 -5.39 -10.49
C GLN A 129 -10.33 -5.84 -9.30
N VAL A 130 -10.94 -7.01 -9.44
CA VAL A 130 -11.57 -7.71 -8.33
C VAL A 130 -10.46 -8.34 -7.48
N LEU A 131 -10.34 -7.92 -6.22
CA LEU A 131 -9.41 -8.56 -5.28
C LEU A 131 -9.69 -10.07 -5.24
N PRO A 132 -8.67 -10.92 -5.48
CA PRO A 132 -8.80 -12.36 -5.37
C PRO A 132 -9.37 -12.80 -4.01
N GLY A 133 -10.15 -13.88 -3.97
CA GLY A 133 -10.85 -14.29 -2.75
C GLY A 133 -9.94 -14.59 -1.55
N ASN A 134 -8.70 -15.03 -1.79
CA ASN A 134 -7.68 -15.16 -0.74
C ASN A 134 -7.27 -13.80 -0.16
N ARG A 135 -7.08 -12.75 -0.98
CA ARG A 135 -6.78 -11.39 -0.52
C ARG A 135 -7.92 -10.78 0.26
N LYS A 136 -9.16 -10.97 -0.20
CA LYS A 136 -10.35 -10.54 0.55
C LYS A 136 -10.40 -11.20 1.93
N ARG A 137 -10.18 -12.52 2.02
CA ARG A 137 -10.17 -13.22 3.31
C ARG A 137 -9.04 -12.75 4.22
N TRP A 138 -7.83 -12.58 3.68
CA TRP A 138 -6.69 -12.06 4.43
C TRP A 138 -6.97 -10.66 4.98
N TRP A 139 -7.48 -9.76 4.13
CA TRP A 139 -7.86 -8.40 4.52
C TRP A 139 -8.93 -8.38 5.62
N ARG A 140 -9.99 -9.18 5.47
CA ARG A 140 -11.05 -9.32 6.46
C ARG A 140 -10.56 -9.86 7.80
N ASN A 141 -9.57 -10.74 7.83
CA ASN A 141 -8.98 -11.22 9.08
C ASN A 141 -8.18 -10.14 9.83
N LEU A 142 -7.68 -9.13 9.12
CA LEU A 142 -6.96 -8.00 9.71
C LEU A 142 -7.90 -6.92 10.24
N PHE A 143 -8.90 -6.52 9.44
CA PHE A 143 -9.73 -5.34 9.72
C PHE A 143 -11.22 -5.62 9.93
N GLY A 144 -11.66 -6.88 9.87
CA GLY A 144 -12.99 -7.30 10.32
C GLY A 144 -14.17 -6.89 9.43
N ALA A 145 -13.93 -6.49 8.18
CA ALA A 145 -15.00 -6.15 7.23
C ALA A 145 -15.85 -7.36 6.79
#